data_AF-A0A6F9ACR0-F1
#
_entry.id   AF-A0A6F9ACR0-F1
#
_cell.length_a   1.000
_cell.length_b   1.000
_cell.length_c   1.000
_cell.angle_alpha   90.00
_cell.angle_beta   90.00
_cell.angle_gamma   90.00
#
_symmetry.space_group_name_H-M   'P 1'
#
loop_
_entity.id
_entity.type
_entity.pdbx_description
1 polymer ?
#
loop_
_entity_poly.entity_id
_entity_poly.type
_entity_poly.pdbx_seq_one_letter_code
_entity_poly.pdbx_strand_id
1 'polypeptide(L)'
;MAITPEGSPCLGSCKNRCFELDEAEPPNCRCDNLCKTYNSCCQDFDEHCLRTEGGFECSKERCGETRNDQHACHCSVDCLAKGDCCTNYKTLCKGDTTWLQDDCEDIRTHECPAGFVRPPLIMVSVDGFRASYMKRGSTVIPNIEKLRACGTHAPYMRPMYPTKTFPNLYTLATGLYPESHGIVGNSMHDPVFDANFNLRGREKLNHRCSIPLERRVLTMLQWLHLPDGERPYVYAMHSEQPDTFGHKLGPMSTELNNPLKEIDKIMGQLMDG
;
A
#
# COMPACT_ATOMS: atom_id res chain seq x y z
N MET A 1 -22.84 -15.11 -28.94
CA MET A 1 -22.20 -13.84 -29.36
C MET A 1 -23.17 -12.72 -29.04
N ALA A 2 -23.06 -12.12 -27.86
CA ALA A 2 -23.70 -10.85 -27.56
C ALA A 2 -22.58 -9.83 -27.51
N ILE A 3 -22.52 -8.99 -28.54
CA ILE A 3 -21.63 -7.83 -28.60
C ILE A 3 -22.23 -6.83 -27.61
N THR A 4 -21.60 -6.64 -26.45
CA THR A 4 -21.92 -5.51 -25.57
C THR A 4 -21.57 -4.22 -26.33
N PRO A 5 -22.48 -3.24 -26.42
CA PRO A 5 -22.23 -2.03 -27.20
C PRO A 5 -21.07 -1.23 -26.60
N GLU A 6 -20.30 -0.61 -27.48
CA GLU A 6 -19.35 0.44 -27.12
C GLU A 6 -20.05 1.53 -26.28
N GLY A 7 -19.48 1.83 -25.10
CA GLY A 7 -19.60 3.12 -24.43
C GLY A 7 -20.99 3.56 -23.98
N SER A 8 -21.57 2.94 -22.94
CA SER A 8 -22.39 3.74 -22.02
C SER A 8 -21.45 4.59 -21.16
N PRO A 9 -21.66 5.91 -21.05
CA PRO A 9 -20.87 6.72 -20.13
C PRO A 9 -21.08 6.18 -18.71
N CYS A 10 -19.98 5.92 -18.02
CA CYS A 10 -19.96 5.62 -16.60
C CYS A 10 -20.73 6.74 -15.85
N LEU A 11 -22.01 6.49 -15.54
CA LEU A 11 -22.84 7.41 -14.77
C LEU A 11 -22.44 7.23 -13.30
N GLY A 12 -21.71 8.20 -12.75
CA GLY A 12 -21.34 8.22 -11.35
C GLY A 12 -20.16 9.14 -11.06
N SER A 13 -19.97 9.42 -9.77
CA SER A 13 -18.89 10.26 -9.25
C SER A 13 -18.22 9.54 -8.08
N CYS A 14 -16.92 9.76 -7.91
CA CYS A 14 -16.16 9.29 -6.75
C CYS A 14 -16.17 10.27 -5.56
N LYS A 15 -16.95 11.37 -5.64
CA LYS A 15 -17.13 12.27 -4.50
C LYS A 15 -17.69 11.50 -3.29
N ASN A 16 -16.93 11.48 -2.20
CA ASN A 16 -17.22 10.72 -0.97
C ASN A 16 -17.25 9.19 -1.14
N ARG A 17 -16.68 8.64 -2.22
CA ARG A 17 -16.60 7.20 -2.49
C ARG A 17 -15.17 6.69 -2.70
N CYS A 18 -14.17 7.54 -2.45
CA CYS A 18 -12.78 7.21 -2.67
C CYS A 18 -12.33 6.02 -1.81
N PHE A 19 -11.83 4.99 -2.47
CA PHE A 19 -11.36 3.75 -1.86
C PHE A 19 -12.42 3.06 -0.98
N GLU A 20 -13.68 3.11 -1.42
CA GLU A 20 -14.75 2.31 -0.81
C GLU A 20 -14.38 0.81 -0.83
N LEU A 21 -14.82 0.10 0.21
CA LEU A 21 -14.56 -1.34 0.35
C LEU A 21 -15.50 -2.20 -0.50
N ASP A 22 -16.68 -1.67 -0.82
CA ASP A 22 -17.68 -2.35 -1.64
C ASP A 22 -17.33 -2.26 -3.12
N GLU A 23 -17.37 -3.39 -3.82
CA GLU A 23 -17.17 -3.44 -5.26
C GLU A 23 -18.48 -3.10 -5.99
N ALA A 24 -18.51 -1.98 -6.71
CA ALA A 24 -19.66 -1.61 -7.51
C ALA A 24 -19.85 -2.56 -8.71
N GLU A 25 -21.06 -3.10 -8.86
CA GLU A 25 -21.41 -3.95 -10.00
C GLU A 25 -21.67 -3.12 -11.28
N PRO A 26 -21.32 -3.65 -12.47
CA PRO A 26 -21.71 -3.04 -13.74
C PRO A 26 -23.23 -2.83 -13.81
N PRO A 27 -23.74 -1.67 -14.28
CA PRO A 27 -23.04 -0.66 -15.09
C PRO A 27 -22.41 0.51 -14.31
N ASN A 28 -22.41 0.48 -12.97
CA ASN A 28 -21.90 1.59 -12.17
C ASN A 28 -20.36 1.68 -12.27
N CYS A 29 -19.84 2.90 -12.20
CA CYS A 29 -18.40 3.11 -12.10
C CYS A 29 -17.88 2.90 -10.68
N ARG A 30 -16.64 2.44 -10.61
CA ARG A 30 -15.95 2.03 -9.40
C ARG A 30 -15.09 3.16 -8.83
N CYS A 31 -14.91 3.14 -7.52
CA CYS A 31 -14.03 4.08 -6.80
C CYS A 31 -13.10 3.36 -5.81
N ASP A 32 -13.02 2.04 -5.87
CA ASP A 32 -12.09 1.21 -5.09
C ASP A 32 -10.67 1.23 -5.69
N ASN A 33 -9.73 0.63 -4.97
CA ASN A 33 -8.31 0.61 -5.33
C ASN A 33 -7.98 -0.22 -6.59
N LEU A 34 -8.88 -1.07 -7.09
CA LEU A 34 -8.69 -1.87 -8.31
C LEU A 34 -9.37 -1.28 -9.55
N CYS A 35 -10.15 -0.20 -9.40
CA CYS A 35 -10.91 0.37 -10.54
C CYS A 35 -10.01 0.69 -11.74
N LYS A 36 -8.77 1.16 -11.49
CA LYS A 36 -7.79 1.48 -12.54
C LYS A 36 -7.30 0.24 -13.26
N THR A 37 -7.14 -0.87 -12.53
CA THR A 37 -6.73 -2.15 -13.10
C THR A 37 -7.78 -2.69 -14.05
N TYR A 38 -9.07 -2.50 -13.73
CA TYR A 38 -10.19 -2.94 -14.55
C TYR A 38 -10.68 -1.89 -15.56
N ASN A 39 -10.03 -0.72 -15.64
CA ASN A 39 -10.46 0.43 -16.46
C ASN A 39 -11.96 0.77 -16.26
N SER A 40 -12.40 0.76 -14.99
CA SER A 40 -13.80 0.90 -14.58
C SER A 40 -14.02 2.05 -13.59
N CYS A 41 -13.00 2.88 -13.36
CA CYS A 41 -13.12 4.05 -12.48
C CYS A 41 -14.15 5.05 -13.00
N CYS A 42 -14.79 5.79 -12.08
CA CYS A 42 -15.49 7.01 -12.47
C CYS A 42 -14.50 8.03 -13.07
N GLN A 43 -15.00 8.91 -13.93
CA GLN A 43 -14.17 9.88 -14.67
C GLN A 43 -13.38 10.83 -13.77
N ASP A 44 -13.92 11.10 -12.57
CA ASP A 44 -13.39 12.01 -11.56
C ASP A 44 -12.54 11.31 -10.48
N PHE A 45 -12.24 10.01 -10.63
CA PHE A 45 -11.47 9.24 -9.64
C PHE A 45 -10.09 9.86 -9.37
N ASP A 46 -9.37 10.28 -10.41
CA ASP A 46 -8.02 10.83 -10.25
C ASP A 46 -8.06 12.17 -9.52
N GLU A 47 -9.03 13.02 -9.86
CA GLU A 47 -9.22 14.34 -9.25
C GLU A 47 -9.61 14.25 -7.77
N HIS A 48 -10.53 13.34 -7.43
CA HIS A 48 -11.04 13.23 -6.07
C HIS A 48 -10.23 12.30 -5.18
N CYS A 49 -9.76 11.18 -5.71
CA CYS A 49 -9.16 10.10 -4.92
C CYS A 49 -7.63 10.09 -5.00
N LEU A 50 -7.00 10.72 -5.98
CA LEU A 50 -5.54 10.79 -6.11
C LEU A 50 -4.97 12.20 -5.95
N ARG A 51 -5.60 13.00 -5.07
CA ARG A 51 -5.13 14.32 -4.65
C ARG A 51 -3.69 14.29 -4.15
N THR A 52 -2.89 15.25 -4.62
CA THR A 52 -1.47 15.42 -4.27
C THR A 52 -1.15 16.84 -3.78
N GLU A 53 -2.11 17.78 -3.80
CA GLU A 53 -1.87 19.14 -3.31
C GLU A 53 -1.52 19.13 -1.83
N GLY A 54 -0.72 20.11 -1.39
CA GLY A 54 -0.23 20.18 -0.02
C GLY A 54 0.80 19.10 0.36
N GLY A 55 1.04 18.10 -0.50
CA GLY A 55 1.93 16.98 -0.23
C GLY A 55 1.39 16.00 0.81
N PHE A 56 2.18 14.97 1.13
CA PHE A 56 1.83 13.89 2.07
C PHE A 56 2.33 14.13 3.50
N GLU A 57 2.86 15.33 3.77
CA GLU A 57 3.42 15.72 5.06
C GLU A 57 2.90 17.10 5.44
N CYS A 58 2.63 17.29 6.73
CA CYS A 58 2.41 18.61 7.29
C CYS A 58 3.72 19.42 7.26
N SER A 59 3.58 20.74 7.17
CA SER A 59 4.62 21.73 7.45
C SER A 59 4.19 22.61 8.62
N LYS A 60 5.12 23.41 9.17
CA LYS A 60 4.81 24.29 10.32
C LYS A 60 3.71 25.29 9.99
N GLU A 61 3.66 25.74 8.74
CA GLU A 61 2.69 26.69 8.23
C GLU A 61 1.30 26.08 8.04
N ARG A 62 1.22 24.75 7.87
CA ARG A 62 -0.04 24.00 7.71
C ARG A 62 -0.67 23.59 9.04
N CYS A 63 0.06 23.65 10.15
CA CYS A 63 -0.48 23.27 11.46
C CYS A 63 -1.65 24.18 11.86
N GLY A 64 -2.84 23.59 12.00
CA GLY A 64 -4.06 24.35 12.29
C GLY A 64 -4.66 25.06 11.08
N GLU A 65 -4.32 24.62 9.86
CA GLU A 65 -4.89 25.16 8.62
C GLU A 65 -6.42 25.04 8.59
N THR A 66 -7.05 25.97 7.86
CA THR A 66 -8.43 25.75 7.42
C THR A 66 -8.44 24.61 6.41
N ARG A 67 -9.42 23.72 6.54
CA ARG A 67 -9.50 22.52 5.73
C ARG A 67 -9.63 22.87 4.24
N ASN A 68 -8.75 22.28 3.44
CA ASN A 68 -8.82 22.34 1.99
C ASN A 68 -8.97 20.92 1.46
N ASP A 69 -10.15 20.60 0.94
CA ASP A 69 -10.44 19.26 0.45
C ASP A 69 -9.49 18.85 -0.69
N GLN A 70 -8.84 19.77 -1.40
CA GLN A 70 -7.87 19.42 -2.44
C GLN A 70 -6.55 18.85 -1.90
N HIS A 71 -6.25 19.02 -0.62
CA HIS A 71 -5.04 18.47 -0.03
C HIS A 71 -5.04 16.94 -0.01
N ALA A 72 -3.88 16.33 -0.17
CA ALA A 72 -3.71 14.87 -0.11
C ALA A 72 -4.04 14.31 1.29
N CYS A 73 -3.66 15.05 2.33
CA CYS A 73 -3.90 14.79 3.74
C CYS A 73 -3.98 16.13 4.49
N HIS A 74 -4.56 16.13 5.69
CA HIS A 74 -4.89 17.35 6.41
C HIS A 74 -3.99 17.63 7.60
N CYS A 75 -3.82 18.92 7.92
CA CYS A 75 -3.13 19.39 9.12
C CYS A 75 -4.05 20.28 9.98
N SER A 76 -5.36 20.23 9.69
CA SER A 76 -6.41 20.91 10.43
C SER A 76 -6.65 20.25 11.79
N VAL A 77 -7.25 21.00 12.72
CA VAL A 77 -7.51 20.51 14.09
C VAL A 77 -8.49 19.33 14.15
N ASP A 78 -9.32 19.15 13.12
CA ASP A 78 -10.33 18.08 13.02
C ASP A 78 -9.83 16.81 12.32
N CYS A 79 -8.60 16.79 11.77
CA CYS A 79 -8.13 15.69 10.93
C CYS A 79 -8.06 14.35 11.68
N LEU A 80 -7.74 14.37 13.00
CA LEU A 80 -7.64 13.15 13.81
C LEU A 80 -9.02 12.51 13.98
N ALA A 81 -10.05 13.33 14.22
CA ALA A 81 -11.43 12.84 14.36
C ALA A 81 -11.98 12.30 13.04
N LYS A 82 -11.48 12.79 11.90
CA LYS A 82 -11.85 12.33 10.55
C LYS A 82 -10.95 11.21 10.01
N GLY A 83 -9.88 10.85 10.71
CA GLY A 83 -8.96 9.80 10.29
C GLY A 83 -8.18 10.13 9.01
N ASP A 84 -7.87 11.40 8.76
CA ASP A 84 -7.27 11.84 7.50
C ASP A 84 -6.15 12.89 7.62
N CYS A 85 -5.50 12.88 8.79
CA CYS A 85 -4.27 13.64 8.99
C CYS A 85 -3.14 13.13 8.09
N CYS A 86 -2.18 14.01 7.78
CA CYS A 86 -0.86 13.54 7.36
C CYS A 86 -0.20 12.78 8.52
N THR A 87 0.61 11.76 8.21
CA THR A 87 1.15 10.84 9.23
C THR A 87 2.08 11.54 10.23
N ASN A 88 2.76 12.62 9.82
CA ASN A 88 3.60 13.43 10.69
C ASN A 88 2.84 14.54 11.46
N TYR A 89 1.50 14.57 11.43
CA TYR A 89 0.73 15.65 12.07
C TYR A 89 0.96 15.73 13.58
N LYS A 90 0.90 14.60 14.28
CA LYS A 90 1.10 14.54 15.73
C LYS A 90 2.51 15.02 16.11
N THR A 91 3.51 14.51 15.42
CA THR A 91 4.91 14.82 15.70
C THR A 91 5.23 16.29 15.41
N LEU A 92 4.76 16.81 14.27
CA LEU A 92 5.05 18.19 13.88
C LEU A 92 4.18 19.24 14.58
N CYS A 93 2.87 19.00 14.70
CA CYS A 93 1.90 20.02 15.15
C CYS A 93 1.46 19.85 16.61
N LYS A 94 1.65 18.67 17.22
CA LYS A 94 1.36 18.43 18.65
C LYS A 94 2.62 18.30 19.51
N GLY A 95 3.78 18.12 18.89
CA GLY A 95 5.07 18.00 19.58
C GLY A 95 5.35 16.59 20.08
N ASP A 96 4.66 15.59 19.54
CA ASP A 96 4.91 14.17 19.85
C ASP A 96 6.26 13.72 19.25
N THR A 97 6.82 12.63 19.79
CA THR A 97 7.99 11.97 19.20
C THR A 97 7.58 11.11 18.01
N THR A 98 8.49 10.91 17.05
CA THR A 98 8.24 9.92 15.99
C THR A 98 8.37 8.52 16.56
N TRP A 99 7.66 7.56 15.98
CA TRP A 99 7.79 6.16 16.38
C TRP A 99 9.25 5.70 16.34
N LEU A 100 10.03 6.19 15.38
CA LEU A 100 11.45 5.86 15.27
C LEU A 100 12.28 6.33 16.47
N GLN A 101 11.91 7.45 17.11
CA GLN A 101 12.62 8.03 18.25
C GLN A 101 12.32 7.34 19.58
N ASP A 102 11.16 6.70 19.68
CA ASP A 102 10.77 5.99 20.91
C ASP A 102 11.68 4.78 21.17
N ASP A 103 11.74 4.31 22.41
CA ASP A 103 12.48 3.09 22.75
C ASP A 103 11.74 1.82 22.28
N CYS A 104 12.45 0.69 22.22
CA CYS A 104 11.78 -0.60 22.04
C CYS A 104 11.11 -1.01 23.35
N GLU A 105 9.80 -1.22 23.34
CA GLU A 105 9.04 -1.73 24.49
C GLU A 105 8.47 -3.13 24.21
N ASP A 106 8.47 -3.99 25.22
CA ASP A 106 7.90 -5.34 25.13
C ASP A 106 6.36 -5.30 25.19
N ILE A 107 5.71 -5.49 24.03
CA ILE A 107 4.25 -5.55 23.93
C ILE A 107 3.74 -6.93 24.40
N ARG A 108 3.43 -7.07 25.70
CA ARG A 108 2.96 -8.34 26.30
C ARG A 108 1.46 -8.60 26.10
N THR A 109 0.68 -7.53 25.98
CA THR A 109 -0.76 -7.56 25.75
C THR A 109 -1.11 -6.56 24.67
N HIS A 110 -2.14 -6.83 23.86
CA HIS A 110 -2.55 -5.89 22.80
C HIS A 110 -3.16 -4.61 23.39
N GLU A 111 -2.64 -3.46 23.00
CA GLU A 111 -3.12 -2.14 23.42
C GLU A 111 -3.95 -1.51 22.29
N CYS A 112 -5.21 -1.93 22.18
CA CYS A 112 -6.10 -1.43 21.13
C CYS A 112 -7.14 -0.44 21.69
N PRO A 113 -7.52 0.60 20.93
CA PRO A 113 -8.65 1.45 21.27
C PRO A 113 -9.96 0.66 21.43
N ALA A 114 -10.94 1.26 22.12
CA ALA A 114 -12.28 0.68 22.22
C ALA A 114 -12.88 0.40 20.82
N GLY A 115 -13.57 -0.73 20.69
CA GLY A 115 -14.16 -1.20 19.42
C GLY A 115 -13.31 -2.23 18.66
N PHE A 116 -12.01 -2.34 18.95
CA PHE A 116 -11.18 -3.41 18.40
C PHE A 116 -11.35 -4.70 19.20
N VAL A 117 -11.90 -5.75 18.56
CA VAL A 117 -12.09 -7.06 19.21
C VAL A 117 -10.86 -7.97 19.13
N ARG A 118 -9.88 -7.61 18.31
CA ARG A 118 -8.59 -8.30 18.13
C ARG A 118 -7.56 -7.35 17.48
N PRO A 119 -6.25 -7.61 17.56
CA PRO A 119 -5.27 -6.82 16.83
C PRO A 119 -5.43 -6.99 15.31
N PRO A 120 -5.48 -5.91 14.52
CA PRO A 120 -5.42 -5.99 13.06
C PRO A 120 -4.07 -6.51 12.57
N LEU A 121 -4.05 -7.14 11.40
CA LEU A 121 -2.84 -7.56 10.70
C LEU A 121 -2.60 -6.66 9.49
N ILE A 122 -1.41 -6.07 9.41
CA ILE A 122 -0.96 -5.33 8.22
C ILE A 122 0.18 -6.11 7.57
N MET A 123 -0.06 -6.58 6.35
CA MET A 123 0.95 -7.25 5.54
C MET A 123 1.61 -6.25 4.59
N VAL A 124 2.88 -5.92 4.83
CA VAL A 124 3.68 -5.09 3.93
C VAL A 124 4.56 -6.00 3.07
N SER A 125 4.26 -6.07 1.78
CA SER A 125 5.04 -6.80 0.79
C SER A 125 5.96 -5.83 0.03
N VAL A 126 7.24 -6.17 -0.07
CA VAL A 126 8.26 -5.34 -0.73
C VAL A 126 8.94 -6.16 -1.81
N ASP A 127 8.66 -5.87 -3.08
CA ASP A 127 9.12 -6.70 -4.21
C ASP A 127 10.64 -6.63 -4.36
N GLY A 128 11.28 -7.78 -4.62
CA GLY A 128 12.72 -7.86 -4.84
C GLY A 128 13.56 -7.45 -3.63
N PHE A 129 12.99 -7.39 -2.42
CA PHE A 129 13.74 -7.06 -1.21
C PHE A 129 14.65 -8.23 -0.79
N ARG A 130 15.90 -8.20 -1.28
CA ARG A 130 16.91 -9.21 -0.97
C ARG A 130 17.27 -9.18 0.51
N ALA A 131 17.35 -10.33 1.17
CA ALA A 131 17.69 -10.43 2.60
C ALA A 131 18.99 -9.68 2.99
N SER A 132 19.99 -9.63 2.11
CA SER A 132 21.24 -8.90 2.36
C SER A 132 21.07 -7.38 2.45
N TYR A 133 19.96 -6.80 2.00
CA TYR A 133 19.67 -5.37 2.14
C TYR A 133 19.49 -4.96 3.61
N MET A 134 19.09 -5.89 4.49
CA MET A 134 19.08 -5.65 5.94
C MET A 134 20.46 -5.26 6.48
N LYS A 135 21.56 -5.69 5.82
CA LYS A 135 22.92 -5.33 6.22
C LYS A 135 23.28 -3.86 5.99
N ARG A 136 22.43 -3.09 5.28
CA ARG A 136 22.58 -1.63 5.19
C ARG A 136 22.29 -0.95 6.54
N GLY A 137 21.50 -1.61 7.40
CA GLY A 137 21.22 -1.19 8.78
C GLY A 137 20.53 0.17 8.88
N SER A 138 20.55 0.72 10.10
CA SER A 138 19.83 1.95 10.46
C SER A 138 20.28 3.20 9.71
N THR A 139 21.45 3.19 9.05
CA THR A 139 21.93 4.31 8.23
C THR A 139 21.13 4.52 6.95
N VAL A 140 20.45 3.47 6.46
CA VAL A 140 19.67 3.50 5.21
C VAL A 140 18.20 3.18 5.48
N ILE A 141 17.93 2.24 6.39
CA ILE A 141 16.59 1.72 6.66
C ILE A 141 16.28 1.72 8.18
N PRO A 142 16.31 2.88 8.86
CA PRO A 142 16.14 2.96 10.32
C PRO A 142 14.81 2.41 10.83
N ASN A 143 13.68 2.66 10.16
CA ASN A 143 12.37 2.15 10.61
C ASN A 143 12.27 0.63 10.50
N ILE A 144 12.69 0.09 9.36
CA ILE A 144 12.74 -1.37 9.12
C ILE A 144 13.73 -2.04 10.06
N GLU A 145 14.87 -1.39 10.33
CA GLU A 145 15.86 -1.89 11.29
C GLU A 145 15.32 -1.91 12.72
N LYS A 146 14.54 -0.89 13.12
CA LYS A 146 13.83 -0.88 14.41
C LYS A 146 12.81 -2.02 14.48
N LEU A 147 12.01 -2.25 13.44
CA LEU A 147 11.10 -3.40 13.37
C LEU A 147 11.85 -4.74 13.47
N ARG A 148 13.01 -4.87 12.81
CA ARG A 148 13.87 -6.05 12.86
C ARG A 148 14.43 -6.30 14.26
N ALA A 149 14.85 -5.24 14.95
CA ALA A 149 15.53 -5.30 16.23
C ALA A 149 14.58 -5.46 17.42
N CYS A 150 13.47 -4.70 17.45
CA CYS A 150 12.48 -4.80 18.53
C CYS A 150 11.50 -5.97 18.32
N GLY A 151 11.29 -6.40 17.06
CA GLY A 151 10.37 -7.47 16.70
C GLY A 151 11.03 -8.84 16.53
N THR A 152 10.28 -9.77 15.93
CA THR A 152 10.82 -11.07 15.52
C THR A 152 11.26 -11.02 14.06
N HIS A 153 12.48 -11.50 13.78
CA HIS A 153 12.99 -11.60 12.42
C HIS A 153 13.72 -12.92 12.17
N ALA A 154 13.74 -13.35 10.91
CA ALA A 154 14.60 -14.43 10.43
C ALA A 154 15.79 -13.86 9.64
N PRO A 155 16.94 -14.54 9.57
CA PRO A 155 18.08 -14.10 8.75
C PRO A 155 17.74 -13.96 7.26
N TYR A 156 16.82 -14.80 6.77
CA TYR A 156 16.22 -14.73 5.44
C TYR A 156 14.95 -15.60 5.40
N MET A 157 14.10 -15.35 4.41
CA MET A 157 12.97 -16.21 4.06
C MET A 157 13.25 -16.87 2.70
N ARG A 158 12.98 -18.17 2.58
CA ARG A 158 13.19 -18.92 1.34
C ARG A 158 11.96 -18.75 0.43
N PRO A 159 12.09 -18.15 -0.77
CA PRO A 159 11.00 -18.09 -1.73
C PRO A 159 10.73 -19.45 -2.38
N MET A 160 9.56 -19.60 -2.99
CA MET A 160 9.26 -20.72 -3.88
C MET A 160 9.86 -20.52 -5.26
N TYR A 161 10.12 -21.64 -5.94
CA TYR A 161 10.55 -21.64 -7.33
C TYR A 161 9.33 -21.61 -8.27
N PRO A 162 9.35 -20.80 -9.34
CA PRO A 162 10.40 -19.83 -9.69
C PRO A 162 10.36 -18.61 -8.77
N THR A 163 11.54 -18.05 -8.46
CA THR A 163 11.70 -16.87 -7.59
C THR A 163 11.29 -15.59 -8.31
N LYS A 164 9.98 -15.48 -8.57
CA LYS A 164 9.31 -14.41 -9.31
C LYS A 164 8.11 -13.89 -8.50
N THR A 165 7.76 -12.63 -8.73
CA THR A 165 6.74 -11.88 -7.99
C THR A 165 5.41 -12.64 -7.88
N PHE A 166 4.76 -12.98 -9.00
CA PHE A 166 3.42 -13.55 -8.96
C PHE A 166 3.34 -14.91 -8.26
N PRO A 167 4.20 -15.90 -8.62
CA PRO A 167 4.23 -17.17 -7.89
C PRO A 167 4.42 -16.98 -6.39
N ASN A 168 5.35 -16.12 -5.96
CA ASN A 168 5.65 -15.94 -4.54
C ASN A 168 4.60 -15.14 -3.77
N LEU A 169 4.02 -14.08 -4.35
CA LEU A 169 2.91 -13.36 -3.73
C LEU A 169 1.70 -14.26 -3.54
N TYR A 170 1.38 -15.10 -4.53
CA TYR A 170 0.24 -16.00 -4.44
C TYR A 170 0.50 -17.19 -3.51
N THR A 171 1.74 -17.71 -3.46
CA THR A 171 2.19 -18.63 -2.41
C THR A 171 2.00 -18.02 -1.02
N LEU A 172 2.40 -16.76 -0.81
CA LEU A 172 2.23 -16.09 0.49
C LEU A 172 0.75 -15.93 0.88
N ALA A 173 -0.12 -15.64 -0.09
CA ALA A 173 -1.55 -15.48 0.14
C ALA A 173 -2.28 -16.82 0.41
N THR A 174 -1.79 -17.93 -0.15
CA THR A 174 -2.51 -19.22 -0.14
C THR A 174 -1.86 -20.31 0.71
N GLY A 175 -0.56 -20.20 1.01
CA GLY A 175 0.23 -21.26 1.63
C GLY A 175 0.51 -22.45 0.71
N LEU A 176 0.19 -22.36 -0.59
CA LEU A 176 0.32 -23.45 -1.56
C LEU A 176 1.58 -23.29 -2.41
N TYR A 177 2.07 -24.40 -2.99
CA TYR A 177 3.10 -24.36 -4.02
C TYR A 177 2.55 -23.83 -5.35
N PRO A 178 3.40 -23.25 -6.23
CA PRO A 178 2.99 -22.77 -7.54
C PRO A 178 2.23 -23.77 -8.42
N GLU A 179 2.61 -25.05 -8.35
CA GLU A 179 1.92 -26.14 -9.06
C GLU A 179 0.50 -26.39 -8.54
N SER A 180 0.22 -26.07 -7.27
CA SER A 180 -1.09 -26.28 -6.65
C SER A 180 -2.01 -25.06 -6.81
N HIS A 181 -1.47 -23.85 -6.67
CA HIS A 181 -2.27 -22.62 -6.83
C HIS A 181 -2.34 -22.12 -8.27
N GLY A 182 -1.68 -22.80 -9.22
CA GLY A 182 -1.79 -22.56 -10.67
C GLY A 182 -1.01 -21.37 -11.22
N ILE A 183 -0.40 -20.54 -10.38
CA ILE A 183 0.41 -19.38 -10.80
C ILE A 183 1.88 -19.80 -10.85
N VAL A 184 2.25 -20.57 -11.88
CA VAL A 184 3.57 -21.20 -12.02
C VAL A 184 4.65 -20.26 -12.56
N GLY A 185 4.28 -19.09 -13.07
CA GLY A 185 5.22 -18.12 -13.60
C GLY A 185 4.61 -16.73 -13.77
N ASN A 186 5.48 -15.74 -13.98
CA ASN A 186 5.09 -14.38 -14.38
C ASN A 186 4.52 -14.33 -15.81
N SER A 187 4.86 -15.33 -16.62
CA SER A 187 4.34 -15.62 -17.94
C SER A 187 4.14 -17.13 -18.05
N MET A 188 2.96 -17.58 -18.45
CA MET A 188 2.63 -19.01 -18.57
C MET A 188 1.58 -19.24 -19.65
N HIS A 189 1.66 -20.39 -20.33
CA HIS A 189 0.67 -20.83 -21.30
C HIS A 189 -0.13 -21.99 -20.69
N ASP A 190 -1.45 -21.88 -20.72
CA ASP A 190 -2.34 -22.97 -20.36
C ASP A 190 -2.86 -23.62 -21.65
N PRO A 191 -2.51 -24.90 -21.92
CA PRO A 191 -2.93 -25.59 -23.14
C PRO A 191 -4.40 -26.03 -23.14
N VAL A 192 -5.05 -26.10 -21.97
CA VAL A 192 -6.49 -26.42 -21.87
C VAL A 192 -7.32 -25.19 -22.21
N PHE A 193 -6.90 -24.02 -21.71
CA PHE A 193 -7.53 -22.74 -22.07
C PHE A 193 -7.05 -22.18 -23.41
N ASP A 194 -5.99 -22.76 -24.00
CA ASP A 194 -5.28 -22.25 -25.17
C ASP A 194 -4.98 -20.74 -25.06
N ALA A 195 -4.51 -20.34 -23.88
CA ALA A 195 -4.34 -18.94 -23.50
C ALA A 195 -2.98 -18.68 -22.88
N ASN A 196 -2.50 -17.44 -22.98
CA ASN A 196 -1.24 -17.01 -22.38
C ASN A 196 -1.51 -15.97 -21.29
N PHE A 197 -1.08 -16.26 -20.07
CA PHE A 197 -1.02 -15.30 -18.99
C PHE A 197 0.32 -14.54 -19.05
N ASN A 198 0.27 -13.20 -18.94
CA ASN A 198 1.47 -12.34 -18.96
C ASN A 198 1.29 -11.09 -18.10
N LEU A 199 2.38 -10.66 -17.45
CA LEU A 199 2.47 -9.37 -16.71
C LEU A 199 2.04 -8.12 -17.48
N ARG A 200 2.25 -8.09 -18.81
CA ARG A 200 2.04 -6.91 -19.67
C ARG A 200 0.87 -7.06 -20.66
N GLY A 201 0.07 -8.10 -20.53
CA GLY A 201 -1.12 -8.28 -21.37
C GLY A 201 -2.21 -7.25 -21.06
N ARG A 202 -3.22 -7.13 -21.94
CA ARG A 202 -4.47 -6.38 -21.66
C ARG A 202 -5.11 -6.74 -20.31
N GLU A 203 -4.73 -7.87 -19.70
CA GLU A 203 -5.16 -8.34 -18.39
C GLU A 203 -4.50 -7.63 -17.19
N LYS A 204 -3.39 -6.89 -17.34
CA LYS A 204 -2.89 -5.95 -16.33
C LYS A 204 -2.27 -4.73 -17.00
N LEU A 205 -3.08 -3.68 -17.13
CA LEU A 205 -2.81 -2.41 -17.80
C LEU A 205 -1.55 -1.68 -17.29
N ASN A 206 -0.99 -0.89 -18.22
CA ASN A 206 0.20 -0.04 -18.11
C ASN A 206 0.38 0.65 -16.74
N HIS A 207 1.56 0.46 -16.14
CA HIS A 207 2.08 1.18 -14.96
C HIS A 207 2.41 2.66 -15.25
N ARG A 208 1.43 3.46 -15.66
CA ARG A 208 1.56 4.93 -15.75
C ARG A 208 0.65 5.69 -14.80
N CYS A 209 -0.24 5.00 -14.08
CA CYS A 209 -1.24 5.59 -13.20
C CYS A 209 -1.45 4.77 -11.91
N SER A 210 -0.34 4.34 -11.27
CA SER A 210 -0.41 3.60 -10.01
C SER A 210 -0.70 4.52 -8.83
N ILE A 211 -1.45 4.02 -7.84
CA ILE A 211 -1.70 4.72 -6.58
C ILE A 211 -0.36 4.88 -5.85
N PRO A 212 0.08 6.10 -5.49
CA PRO A 212 1.33 6.35 -4.76
C PRO A 212 1.37 5.59 -3.42
N LEU A 213 2.57 5.21 -2.96
CA LEU A 213 2.72 4.44 -1.71
C LEU A 213 2.20 5.22 -0.49
N GLU A 214 2.44 6.52 -0.45
CA GLU A 214 1.95 7.44 0.58
C GLU A 214 0.42 7.41 0.62
N ARG A 215 -0.23 7.41 -0.56
CA ARG A 215 -1.69 7.30 -0.65
C ARG A 215 -2.17 5.93 -0.17
N ARG A 216 -1.46 4.84 -0.45
CA ARG A 216 -1.80 3.50 0.06
C ARG A 216 -1.77 3.47 1.60
N VAL A 217 -0.76 4.09 2.22
CA VAL A 217 -0.67 4.22 3.68
C VAL A 217 -1.85 5.01 4.23
N LEU A 218 -2.12 6.21 3.68
CA LEU A 218 -3.24 7.05 4.13
C LEU A 218 -4.59 6.34 4.00
N THR A 219 -4.84 5.64 2.88
CA THR A 219 -6.07 4.86 2.70
C THR A 219 -6.19 3.76 3.75
N MET A 220 -5.10 3.08 4.09
CA MET A 220 -5.10 2.04 5.14
C MET A 220 -5.42 2.63 6.53
N LEU A 221 -4.82 3.76 6.88
CA LEU A 221 -5.08 4.47 8.13
C LEU A 221 -6.52 5.00 8.21
N GLN A 222 -7.06 5.45 7.08
CA GLN A 222 -8.47 5.84 6.97
C GLN A 222 -9.40 4.65 7.17
N TRP A 223 -9.09 3.49 6.57
CA TRP A 223 -9.87 2.26 6.81
C TRP A 223 -9.78 1.77 8.25
N LEU A 224 -8.65 2.00 8.95
CA LEU A 224 -8.51 1.73 10.39
C LEU A 224 -9.34 2.68 11.26
N HIS A 225 -9.73 3.84 10.75
CA HIS A 225 -10.65 4.78 11.41
C HIS A 225 -12.13 4.51 11.13
N LEU A 226 -12.46 3.53 10.27
CA LEU A 226 -13.86 3.19 10.00
C LEU A 226 -14.58 2.70 11.27
N PRO A 227 -15.92 2.90 11.34
CA PRO A 227 -16.73 2.41 12.44
C PRO A 227 -16.62 0.90 12.65
N ASP A 228 -16.99 0.45 13.84
CA ASP A 228 -17.08 -0.96 14.16
C ASP A 228 -18.09 -1.65 13.21
N GLY A 229 -17.71 -2.79 12.65
CA GLY A 229 -18.49 -3.54 11.66
C GLY A 229 -18.09 -3.31 10.21
N GLU A 230 -17.53 -2.14 9.88
CA GLU A 230 -17.01 -1.82 8.54
C GLU A 230 -15.49 -1.93 8.47
N ARG A 231 -14.80 -1.69 9.60
CA ARG A 231 -13.33 -1.73 9.70
C ARG A 231 -12.76 -3.14 9.41
N PRO A 232 -11.88 -3.29 8.41
CA PRO A 232 -11.18 -4.55 8.16
C PRO A 232 -10.23 -4.95 9.31
N TYR A 233 -9.85 -6.23 9.37
CA TYR A 233 -8.87 -6.73 10.33
C TYR A 233 -7.59 -7.27 9.66
N VAL A 234 -7.57 -7.35 8.34
CA VAL A 234 -6.41 -7.76 7.56
C VAL A 234 -6.24 -6.77 6.42
N TYR A 235 -5.07 -6.19 6.34
CA TYR A 235 -4.68 -5.20 5.34
C TYR A 235 -3.45 -5.70 4.61
N ALA A 236 -3.34 -5.34 3.33
CA ALA A 236 -2.14 -5.62 2.57
C ALA A 236 -1.75 -4.39 1.76
N MET A 237 -0.46 -4.09 1.76
CA MET A 237 0.14 -3.16 0.82
C MET A 237 1.33 -3.83 0.14
N HIS A 238 1.54 -3.46 -1.11
CA HIS A 238 2.65 -3.95 -1.90
C HIS A 238 3.48 -2.75 -2.37
N SER A 239 4.80 -2.89 -2.41
CA SER A 239 5.72 -1.96 -3.03
C SER A 239 6.43 -2.64 -4.18
N GLU A 240 6.40 -2.03 -5.36
CA GLU A 240 7.11 -2.51 -6.56
C GLU A 240 8.63 -2.23 -6.50
N GLN A 241 9.08 -1.53 -5.46
CA GLN A 241 10.47 -1.27 -5.14
C GLN A 241 10.93 -2.15 -3.96
N PRO A 242 12.23 -2.53 -3.86
CA PRO A 242 13.33 -2.09 -4.72
C PRO A 242 13.53 -2.90 -6.02
N ASP A 243 12.66 -3.87 -6.33
CA ASP A 243 12.81 -4.76 -7.51
C ASP A 243 13.07 -3.99 -8.81
N THR A 244 12.26 -2.96 -9.10
CA THR A 244 12.37 -2.18 -10.34
C THR A 244 13.76 -1.53 -10.48
N PHE A 245 14.30 -0.95 -9.42
CA PHE A 245 15.66 -0.40 -9.44
C PHE A 245 16.73 -1.49 -9.38
N GLY A 246 16.48 -2.59 -8.66
CA GLY A 246 17.37 -3.75 -8.59
C GLY A 246 17.61 -4.37 -9.96
N HIS A 247 16.57 -4.45 -10.80
CA HIS A 247 16.68 -4.87 -12.19
C HIS A 247 17.53 -3.95 -13.06
N LYS A 248 17.50 -2.63 -12.80
CA LYS A 248 18.26 -1.64 -13.58
C LYS A 248 19.71 -1.52 -13.15
N LEU A 249 19.96 -1.55 -11.84
CA LEU A 249 21.23 -1.19 -11.22
C LEU A 249 22.02 -2.39 -10.70
N GLY A 250 21.35 -3.53 -10.53
CA GLY A 250 21.93 -4.72 -9.89
C GLY A 250 21.93 -4.62 -8.36
N PRO A 251 21.89 -5.76 -7.65
CA PRO A 251 21.62 -5.78 -6.22
C PRO A 251 22.78 -5.27 -5.34
N MET A 252 23.98 -5.10 -5.89
CA MET A 252 25.14 -4.62 -5.12
C MET A 252 25.37 -3.11 -5.27
N SER A 253 24.60 -2.44 -6.14
CA SER A 253 24.76 -1.00 -6.37
C SER A 253 24.47 -0.19 -5.10
N THR A 254 25.28 0.84 -4.87
CA THR A 254 25.06 1.82 -3.80
C THR A 254 23.89 2.75 -4.10
N GLU A 255 23.53 2.93 -5.37
CA GLU A 255 22.38 3.72 -5.81
C GLU A 255 21.04 3.11 -5.33
N LEU A 256 21.02 1.81 -4.98
CA LEU A 256 19.87 1.19 -4.33
C LEU A 256 19.57 1.72 -2.93
N ASN A 257 20.49 2.46 -2.31
CA ASN A 257 20.23 3.08 -1.01
C ASN A 257 19.09 4.10 -1.08
N ASN A 258 18.89 4.79 -2.20
CA ASN A 258 17.80 5.76 -2.33
C ASN A 258 16.42 5.07 -2.35
N PRO A 259 16.15 4.08 -3.22
CA PRO A 259 14.91 3.30 -3.16
C PRO A 259 14.65 2.65 -1.79
N LEU A 260 15.70 2.15 -1.12
CA LEU A 260 15.57 1.57 0.21
C LEU A 260 15.16 2.62 1.26
N LYS A 261 15.72 3.84 1.18
CA LYS A 261 15.30 4.96 2.04
C LYS A 261 13.86 5.38 1.79
N GLU A 262 13.42 5.40 0.53
CA GLU A 262 12.02 5.73 0.22
C GLU A 262 11.07 4.68 0.81
N ILE A 263 11.37 3.39 0.69
CA ILE A 263 10.56 2.33 1.31
C ILE A 263 10.56 2.46 2.84
N ASP A 264 11.73 2.73 3.43
CA ASP A 264 11.83 2.93 4.87
C ASP A 264 11.05 4.16 5.35
N LYS A 265 11.01 5.22 4.55
CA LYS A 265 10.17 6.39 4.79
C LYS A 265 8.69 6.03 4.80
N ILE A 266 8.23 5.22 3.84
CA ILE A 266 6.85 4.70 3.82
C ILE A 266 6.56 3.86 5.06
N MET A 267 7.51 3.04 5.52
CA MET A 267 7.37 2.31 6.78
C MET A 267 7.26 3.26 7.98
N GLY A 268 8.08 4.31 8.03
CA GLY A 268 7.97 5.35 9.07
C GLY A 268 6.61 6.05 9.06
N GLN A 269 6.10 6.41 7.88
CA GLN A 269 4.75 6.98 7.74
C GLN A 269 3.67 6.05 8.28
N LEU A 270 3.77 4.74 7.99
CA LEU A 270 2.82 3.75 8.49
C LEU A 270 2.89 3.59 10.02
N MET A 271 4.09 3.69 10.62
CA MET A 271 4.26 3.55 12.07
C MET A 271 3.90 4.83 12.85
N ASP A 272 4.09 6.01 12.26
CA ASP A 272 3.74 7.30 12.87
C ASP A 272 2.21 7.58 12.82
N GLY A 273 1.53 7.05 11.80
CA GLY A 273 0.09 7.24 11.56
C GLY A 273 -0.80 6.42 12.50
#